data_AF-A0A1I7KUU5-F1
#
_entry.id   AF-A0A1I7KUU5-F1
#
_cell.length_a   1.000
_cell.length_b   1.000
_cell.length_c   1.000
_cell.angle_alpha   90.00
_cell.angle_beta   90.00
_cell.angle_gamma   90.00
#
_symmetry.space_group_name_H-M   'P 1'
#
loop_
_entity.id
_entity.type
_entity.pdbx_description
1 polymer ?
#
loop_
_entity_poly.entity_id
_entity_poly.type
_entity_poly.pdbx_seq_one_letter_code
_entity_poly.pdbx_strand_id
1 'polypeptide(L)'
;MPDHLRTAKPGSIVEYMLQQEAAKQQNAAAVLSSSPEVIDMAAWYEQHVALLHQFLYRTLWAIAKSPARRNTKLVKILEQAHSDIKSHTQKIAGNAVPTVLTRDGNHTIAYEQLAEARAKVQVLTAELAQAREDLAAAKVEGWLPAFDVMSTRQEELAIQFCQEIAGRRGEPGSLPDPVRLLEMAQALYEAERQDLCPMAKGDA
;
A
#
# COMPACT_ATOMS: atom_id res chain seq x y z
N MET A 1 -9.98 69.19 -14.76
CA MET A 1 -8.62 68.89 -14.28
C MET A 1 -8.27 67.50 -14.79
N PRO A 2 -7.32 67.34 -15.71
CA PRO A 2 -7.02 66.02 -16.26
C PRO A 2 -6.10 65.26 -15.30
N ASP A 3 -6.62 64.18 -14.73
CA ASP A 3 -5.87 63.24 -13.92
C ASP A 3 -4.78 62.58 -14.78
N HIS A 4 -3.54 62.85 -14.42
CA HIS A 4 -2.37 62.22 -15.00
C HIS A 4 -2.34 60.76 -14.56
N LEU A 5 -2.89 59.88 -15.40
CA LEU A 5 -2.60 58.44 -15.35
C LEU A 5 -1.08 58.28 -15.47
N ARG A 6 -0.40 58.12 -14.32
CA ARG A 6 0.99 57.67 -14.25
C ARG A 6 1.02 56.23 -14.78
N THR A 7 1.11 56.07 -16.09
CA THR A 7 1.50 54.82 -16.70
C THR A 7 2.93 54.51 -16.24
N ALA A 8 3.13 53.36 -15.60
CA ALA A 8 4.45 52.89 -15.17
C ALA A 8 5.42 52.91 -16.37
N LYS A 9 6.69 53.26 -16.15
CA LYS A 9 7.68 53.32 -17.23
C LYS A 9 7.89 51.92 -17.82
N PRO A 10 7.96 51.78 -19.16
CA PRO A 10 8.21 50.52 -19.83
C PRO A 10 9.54 49.90 -19.34
N GLY A 11 9.48 48.67 -18.83
CA GLY A 11 10.63 47.92 -18.28
C GLY A 11 10.95 48.22 -16.81
N SER A 12 10.09 48.97 -16.10
CA SER A 12 10.28 49.22 -14.67
C SER A 12 9.82 48.02 -13.82
N ILE A 13 10.46 47.82 -12.67
CA ILE A 13 10.09 46.76 -11.70
C ILE A 13 8.61 46.87 -11.29
N VAL A 14 8.08 48.10 -11.21
CA VAL A 14 6.68 48.36 -10.87
C VAL A 14 5.73 47.85 -11.96
N GLU A 15 6.09 48.00 -13.24
CA GLU A 15 5.31 47.45 -14.35
C GLU A 15 5.35 45.91 -14.36
N TYR A 16 6.51 45.31 -14.10
CA TYR A 16 6.64 43.86 -14.01
C TYR A 16 5.81 43.29 -12.85
N MET A 17 5.78 43.95 -11.69
CA MET A 17 4.92 43.56 -10.56
C MET A 17 3.44 43.70 -10.88
N LEU A 18 3.02 44.80 -11.52
CA LEU A 18 1.64 45.02 -11.97
C LEU A 18 1.20 43.98 -13.01
N GLN A 19 2.07 43.61 -13.95
CA GLN A 19 1.80 42.55 -14.93
C GLN A 19 1.71 41.17 -14.26
N GLN A 20 2.55 40.89 -13.28
CA GLN A 20 2.50 39.64 -12.53
C GLN A 20 1.24 39.52 -11.67
N GLU A 21 0.79 40.62 -11.05
CA GLU A 21 -0.48 40.67 -10.32
C GLU A 21 -1.67 40.53 -11.26
N ALA A 22 -1.67 41.23 -12.41
CA ALA A 22 -2.71 41.11 -13.42
C ALA A 22 -2.79 39.68 -13.98
N ALA A 23 -1.65 39.02 -14.22
CA ALA A 23 -1.60 37.62 -14.67
C ALA A 23 -2.11 36.66 -13.59
N LYS A 24 -1.79 36.88 -12.30
CA LYS A 24 -2.35 36.11 -11.19
C LYS A 24 -3.87 36.29 -11.08
N GLN A 25 -4.37 37.51 -11.26
CA GLN A 25 -5.80 37.81 -11.23
C GLN A 25 -6.54 37.21 -12.44
N GLN A 26 -5.95 37.23 -13.64
CA GLN A 26 -6.51 36.57 -14.82
C GLN A 26 -6.57 35.04 -14.67
N ASN A 27 -5.52 34.43 -14.10
CA ASN A 27 -5.52 33.00 -13.80
C ASN A 27 -6.58 32.66 -12.74
N ALA A 28 -6.73 33.47 -11.70
CA ALA A 28 -7.79 33.29 -10.70
C ALA A 28 -9.19 33.41 -11.32
N ALA A 29 -9.41 34.41 -12.19
CA ALA A 29 -10.68 34.60 -12.89
C ALA A 29 -11.02 33.44 -13.84
N ALA A 30 -10.02 32.87 -14.53
CA ALA A 30 -10.21 31.70 -15.41
C ALA A 30 -10.49 30.40 -14.63
N VAL A 31 -9.93 30.26 -13.42
CA VAL A 31 -10.24 29.15 -12.52
C VAL A 31 -11.63 29.32 -11.90
N LEU A 32 -12.04 30.54 -11.60
CA LEU A 32 -13.39 30.84 -11.11
C LEU A 32 -14.45 30.63 -12.20
N SER A 33 -14.14 30.92 -13.47
CA SER A 33 -15.07 30.70 -14.59
C SER A 33 -15.25 29.22 -14.98
N SER A 34 -14.33 28.35 -14.57
CA SER A 34 -14.46 26.89 -14.71
C SER A 34 -15.04 26.21 -13.46
N SER A 35 -15.31 26.98 -12.40
CA SER A 35 -15.94 26.45 -11.19
C SER A 35 -17.45 26.31 -11.38
N PRO A 36 -18.05 25.19 -10.98
CA PRO A 36 -19.48 24.97 -11.15
C PRO A 36 -20.30 25.99 -10.34
N GLU A 37 -21.32 26.58 -10.98
CA GLU A 37 -22.19 27.64 -10.43
C GLU A 37 -23.08 27.13 -9.27
N VAL A 38 -23.31 25.81 -9.21
CA VAL A 38 -24.01 25.13 -8.11
C VAL A 38 -23.14 23.97 -7.63
N ILE A 39 -22.73 24.03 -6.37
CA ILE A 39 -21.98 22.94 -5.71
C ILE A 39 -22.99 22.09 -4.94
N ASP A 40 -23.05 20.80 -5.24
CA ASP A 40 -23.71 19.83 -4.37
C ASP A 40 -22.89 19.71 -3.08
N MET A 41 -23.33 20.44 -2.05
CA MET A 41 -22.65 20.50 -0.76
C MET A 41 -22.59 19.15 -0.06
N ALA A 42 -23.56 18.26 -0.30
CA ALA A 42 -23.56 16.93 0.25
C ALA A 42 -22.47 16.09 -0.42
N ALA A 43 -22.48 15.98 -1.76
CA ALA A 43 -21.45 15.24 -2.50
C ALA A 43 -20.04 15.80 -2.28
N TRP A 44 -19.89 17.12 -2.21
CA TRP A 44 -18.62 17.77 -1.88
C TRP A 44 -18.13 17.38 -0.49
N TYR A 45 -19.00 17.44 0.52
CA TYR A 45 -18.67 17.06 1.90
C TYR A 45 -18.25 15.58 1.95
N GLU A 46 -18.97 14.70 1.24
CA GLU A 46 -18.67 13.29 1.15
C GLU A 46 -17.26 13.01 0.63
N GLN A 47 -16.92 13.60 -0.51
CA GLN A 47 -15.62 13.43 -1.16
C GLN A 47 -14.49 14.06 -0.34
N HIS A 48 -14.75 15.22 0.25
CA HIS A 48 -13.75 15.95 1.04
C HIS A 48 -13.36 15.17 2.31
N VAL A 49 -14.34 14.62 3.04
CA VAL A 49 -14.07 13.81 4.23
C VAL A 49 -13.30 12.53 3.88
N ALA A 50 -13.61 11.88 2.75
CA ALA A 50 -12.88 10.70 2.30
C ALA A 50 -11.41 11.02 1.97
N LEU A 51 -11.15 12.11 1.25
CA LEU A 51 -9.80 12.56 0.90
C LEU A 51 -8.97 12.93 2.14
N LEU A 52 -9.59 13.54 3.15
CA LEU A 52 -8.91 13.87 4.42
C LEU A 52 -8.40 12.62 5.15
N HIS A 53 -9.23 11.58 5.25
CA HIS A 53 -8.82 10.33 5.88
C HIS A 53 -7.74 9.61 5.06
N GLN A 54 -7.82 9.63 3.72
CA GLN A 54 -6.77 9.09 2.86
C GLN A 54 -5.44 9.85 3.02
N PHE A 55 -5.48 11.18 3.14
CA PHE A 55 -4.30 12.01 3.37
C PHE A 55 -3.64 11.70 4.72
N LEU A 56 -4.44 11.64 5.80
CA LEU A 56 -3.93 11.31 7.13
C LEU A 56 -3.27 9.93 7.14
N TYR A 57 -3.92 8.94 6.51
CA TYR A 57 -3.33 7.60 6.42
C TYR A 57 -2.02 7.59 5.63
N ARG A 58 -1.97 8.18 4.42
CA ARG A 58 -0.76 8.19 3.59
C ARG A 58 0.41 8.91 4.28
N THR A 59 0.13 10.00 5.00
CA THR A 59 1.15 10.74 5.74
C THR A 59 1.67 9.93 6.93
N LEU A 60 0.79 9.30 7.72
CA LEU A 60 1.20 8.43 8.83
C LEU A 60 1.97 7.19 8.34
N TRP A 61 1.55 6.60 7.23
CA TRP A 61 2.23 5.46 6.61
C TRP A 61 3.62 5.84 6.11
N ALA A 62 3.77 6.98 5.43
CA ALA A 62 5.08 7.48 4.99
C ALA A 62 6.01 7.78 6.18
N ILE A 63 5.47 8.33 7.27
CA ILE A 63 6.21 8.54 8.52
C ILE A 63 6.63 7.19 9.13
N ALA A 64 5.75 6.19 9.11
CA ALA A 64 6.03 4.86 9.67
C ALA A 64 7.09 4.08 8.87
N LYS A 65 7.16 4.25 7.54
CA LYS A 65 8.20 3.66 6.69
C LYS A 65 9.53 4.40 6.72
N SER A 66 9.59 5.61 7.24
CA SER A 66 10.84 6.36 7.36
C SER A 66 11.70 5.80 8.51
N PRO A 67 13.00 5.55 8.30
CA PRO A 67 13.90 5.02 9.33
C PRO A 67 14.16 6.03 10.46
N ALA A 68 13.81 7.31 10.27
CA ALA A 68 13.89 8.33 11.30
C ALA A 68 12.69 8.20 12.25
N ARG A 69 12.96 7.70 13.48
CA ARG A 69 12.09 7.64 14.67
C ARG A 69 10.70 8.27 14.49
N ARG A 70 9.64 7.48 14.71
CA ARG A 70 8.25 7.93 14.93
C ARG A 70 8.23 9.25 15.71
N ASN A 71 8.07 10.36 15.01
CA ASN A 71 8.03 11.67 15.64
C ASN A 71 6.61 11.89 16.16
N THR A 72 6.37 11.47 17.40
CA THR A 72 5.07 11.56 18.07
C THR A 72 4.52 12.98 18.12
N LYS A 73 5.37 14.01 18.07
CA LYS A 73 4.92 15.40 17.96
C LYS A 73 4.32 15.72 16.60
N LEU A 74 4.92 15.25 15.51
CA LEU A 74 4.39 15.45 14.15
C LEU A 74 3.07 14.72 13.97
N VAL A 75 2.94 13.50 14.50
CA VAL A 75 1.67 12.75 14.49
C VAL A 75 0.56 13.55 15.17
N LYS A 76 0.82 14.10 16.36
CA LYS A 76 -0.16 14.94 17.08
C LYS A 76 -0.53 16.21 16.32
N ILE A 77 0.44 16.86 15.66
CA ILE A 77 0.17 18.06 14.84
C ILE A 77 -0.70 17.71 13.64
N LEU A 78 -0.45 16.57 12.99
CA LEU A 78 -1.25 16.09 11.87
C LEU A 78 -2.67 15.71 12.30
N GLU A 79 -2.83 15.05 13.45
CA GLU A 79 -4.14 14.75 14.03
C GLU A 79 -4.92 16.04 14.35
N GLN A 80 -4.25 17.03 14.93
CA GLN A 80 -4.86 18.34 15.21
C GLN A 80 -5.28 19.04 13.92
N ALA A 81 -4.41 19.12 12.92
CA ALA A 81 -4.72 19.72 11.63
C ALA A 81 -5.89 19.01 10.93
N HIS A 82 -5.95 17.67 11.01
CA HIS A 82 -7.07 16.89 10.49
C HIS A 82 -8.39 17.24 11.20
N SER A 83 -8.37 17.35 12.53
CA SER A 83 -9.53 17.79 13.32
C SER A 83 -9.96 19.22 12.98
N ASP A 84 -9.01 20.14 12.84
CA ASP A 84 -9.28 21.55 12.53
C ASP A 84 -9.92 21.69 11.15
N ILE A 85 -9.38 21.02 10.13
CA ILE A 85 -9.95 21.03 8.78
C ILE A 85 -11.35 20.42 8.81
N LYS A 86 -11.53 19.28 9.48
CA LYS A 86 -12.84 18.63 9.61
C LYS A 86 -13.88 19.56 10.24
N SER A 87 -13.52 20.26 11.32
CA SER A 87 -14.40 21.21 11.98
C SER A 87 -14.79 22.39 11.06
N HIS A 88 -13.86 22.83 10.22
CA HIS A 88 -14.10 23.88 9.25
C HIS A 88 -15.02 23.42 8.11
N THR A 89 -14.80 22.22 7.59
CA THR A 89 -15.65 21.60 6.57
C THR A 89 -17.09 21.44 7.06
N GLN A 90 -17.28 21.08 8.33
CA GLN A 90 -18.61 20.99 8.94
C GLN A 90 -19.31 22.35 9.05
N LYS A 91 -18.57 23.43 9.38
CA LYS A 91 -19.11 24.79 9.37
C LYS A 91 -19.56 25.23 7.98
N ILE A 92 -18.84 24.80 6.93
CA ILE A 92 -19.18 25.12 5.53
C ILE A 92 -20.42 24.33 5.08
N ALA A 93 -20.49 23.04 5.36
CA ALA A 93 -21.61 22.20 4.95
C ALA A 93 -22.90 22.51 5.72
N GLY A 94 -22.80 22.96 6.97
CA GLY A 94 -23.95 23.33 7.80
C GLY A 94 -24.97 22.19 7.90
N ASN A 95 -26.18 22.41 7.40
CA ASN A 95 -27.26 21.42 7.41
C ASN A 95 -27.21 20.41 6.25
N ALA A 96 -26.28 20.56 5.30
CA ALA A 96 -26.10 19.67 4.16
C ALA A 96 -25.23 18.43 4.47
N VAL A 97 -24.92 18.19 5.75
CA VAL A 97 -24.20 16.98 6.17
C VAL A 97 -25.08 15.76 5.92
N PRO A 98 -24.65 14.81 5.07
CA PRO A 98 -25.42 13.61 4.80
C PRO A 98 -25.59 12.79 6.08
N THR A 99 -26.72 12.11 6.22
CA THR A 99 -26.94 11.11 7.25
C THR A 99 -27.30 9.80 6.57
N VAL A 100 -26.61 8.72 6.94
CA VAL A 100 -26.84 7.41 6.33
C VAL A 100 -27.70 6.59 7.27
N LEU A 101 -28.82 6.07 6.77
CA LEU A 101 -29.63 5.15 7.54
C LEU A 101 -29.07 3.73 7.43
N THR A 102 -29.15 2.97 8.52
CA THR A 102 -28.89 1.54 8.48
C THR A 102 -29.92 0.83 7.61
N ARG A 103 -29.57 -0.39 7.17
CA ARG A 103 -30.47 -1.25 6.37
C ARG A 103 -31.83 -1.47 7.04
N ASP A 104 -31.87 -1.44 8.37
CA ASP A 104 -33.08 -1.61 9.18
C ASP A 104 -33.93 -0.32 9.29
N GLY A 105 -33.48 0.79 8.71
CA GLY A 105 -34.16 2.09 8.69
C GLY A 105 -34.19 2.84 10.03
N ASN A 106 -33.88 2.16 11.14
CA ASN A 106 -34.08 2.70 12.48
C ASN A 106 -32.86 3.38 13.10
N HIS A 107 -31.65 3.15 12.58
CA HIS A 107 -30.43 3.74 13.13
C HIS A 107 -29.79 4.68 12.12
N THR A 108 -29.42 5.87 12.59
CA THR A 108 -28.63 6.84 11.81
C THR A 108 -27.15 6.62 12.07
N ILE A 109 -26.38 6.44 11.00
CA ILE A 109 -24.92 6.47 11.01
C ILE A 109 -24.50 7.87 10.59
N ALA A 110 -23.70 8.53 11.43
CA ALA A 110 -23.06 9.78 11.05
C ALA A 110 -22.17 9.52 9.83
N TYR A 111 -22.38 10.28 8.74
CA TYR A 111 -21.68 10.04 7.48
C TYR A 111 -20.15 10.02 7.63
N GLU A 112 -19.63 10.79 8.58
CA GLU A 112 -18.22 10.81 8.94
C GLU A 112 -17.67 9.44 9.35
N GLN A 113 -18.41 8.69 10.19
CA GLN A 113 -18.00 7.37 10.64
C GLN A 113 -17.99 6.37 9.49
N LEU A 114 -18.93 6.55 8.56
CA LEU A 114 -19.03 5.73 7.36
C LEU A 114 -17.92 6.06 6.35
N ALA A 115 -17.57 7.34 6.20
CA ALA A 115 -16.44 7.77 5.39
C ALA A 115 -15.10 7.28 5.97
N GLU A 116 -14.94 7.36 7.30
CA GLU A 116 -13.78 6.80 8.00
C GLU A 116 -13.68 5.27 7.79
N ALA A 117 -14.78 4.54 7.96
CA ALA A 117 -14.83 3.10 7.74
C ALA A 117 -14.49 2.73 6.29
N ARG A 118 -15.03 3.47 5.31
CA ARG A 118 -14.72 3.28 3.88
C ARG A 118 -13.23 3.52 3.58
N ALA A 119 -12.66 4.60 4.11
CA ALA A 119 -11.24 4.90 3.94
C ALA A 119 -10.36 3.79 4.54
N LYS A 120 -10.71 3.28 5.73
CA LYS A 120 -10.04 2.14 6.36
C LYS A 120 -10.13 0.87 5.50
N VAL A 121 -11.31 0.55 4.97
CA VAL A 121 -11.49 -0.63 4.10
C VAL A 121 -10.63 -0.52 2.85
N GLN A 122 -10.65 0.63 2.15
CA GLN A 122 -9.83 0.85 0.95
C GLN A 122 -8.33 0.64 1.22
N VAL A 123 -7.86 1.17 2.35
CA VAL A 123 -6.49 0.99 2.80
C VAL A 123 -6.15 -0.47 3.06
N LEU A 124 -6.97 -1.16 3.87
CA LEU A 124 -6.74 -2.56 4.20
C LEU A 124 -6.76 -3.45 2.96
N THR A 125 -7.63 -3.14 1.98
CA THR A 125 -7.64 -3.85 0.70
C THR A 125 -6.36 -3.64 -0.11
N ALA A 126 -5.78 -2.43 -0.08
CA ALA A 126 -4.52 -2.15 -0.76
C ALA A 126 -3.33 -2.82 -0.06
N GLU A 127 -3.26 -2.77 1.27
CA GLU A 127 -2.22 -3.46 2.04
C GLU A 127 -2.29 -4.98 1.86
N LEU A 128 -3.50 -5.55 1.81
CA LEU A 128 -3.71 -6.98 1.57
C LEU A 128 -3.27 -7.36 0.14
N ALA A 129 -3.55 -6.52 -0.85
CA ALA A 129 -3.06 -6.74 -2.21
C ALA A 129 -1.52 -6.74 -2.26
N GLN A 130 -0.87 -5.76 -1.63
CA GLN A 130 0.59 -5.70 -1.54
C GLN A 130 1.16 -6.93 -0.82
N ALA A 131 0.58 -7.33 0.32
CA ALA A 131 1.03 -8.51 1.06
C ALA A 131 0.88 -9.81 0.25
N ARG A 132 -0.13 -9.90 -0.62
CA ARG A 132 -0.28 -11.03 -1.55
C ARG A 132 0.79 -11.02 -2.63
N GLU A 133 1.14 -9.85 -3.16
CA GLU A 133 2.25 -9.70 -4.11
C GLU A 133 3.58 -10.05 -3.47
N ASP A 134 3.86 -9.55 -2.27
CA ASP A 134 5.08 -9.87 -1.52
C ASP A 134 5.17 -11.37 -1.20
N LEU A 135 4.04 -12.00 -0.84
CA LEU A 135 3.98 -13.45 -0.62
C LEU A 135 4.14 -14.24 -1.91
N ALA A 136 3.62 -13.76 -3.04
CA ALA A 136 3.83 -14.37 -4.34
C ALA A 136 5.30 -14.26 -4.78
N ALA A 137 5.93 -13.09 -4.60
CA ALA A 137 7.35 -12.88 -4.85
C ALA A 137 8.21 -13.77 -3.95
N ALA A 138 7.90 -13.86 -2.66
CA ALA A 138 8.59 -14.73 -1.72
C ALA A 138 8.41 -16.23 -2.03
N LYS A 139 7.26 -16.64 -2.59
CA LYS A 139 7.05 -18.01 -3.11
C LYS A 139 7.80 -18.31 -4.41
N VAL A 140 8.14 -17.27 -5.19
CA VAL A 140 8.93 -17.41 -6.42
C VAL A 140 10.42 -17.45 -6.10
N GLU A 141 10.89 -16.66 -5.13
CA GLU A 141 12.28 -16.69 -4.66
C GLU A 141 12.57 -17.84 -3.68
N GLY A 142 11.56 -18.26 -2.94
CA GLY A 142 11.59 -19.43 -2.07
C GLY A 142 10.65 -20.50 -2.59
N TRP A 143 11.24 -21.51 -3.23
CA TRP A 143 10.72 -22.88 -3.24
C TRP A 143 9.71 -23.24 -4.34
N LEU A 144 10.25 -23.49 -5.54
CA LEU A 144 9.74 -24.56 -6.39
C LEU A 144 10.74 -25.71 -6.31
N PRO A 145 10.38 -26.91 -5.81
CA PRO A 145 11.17 -28.10 -6.04
C PRO A 145 11.18 -28.33 -7.56
N ALA A 146 12.29 -27.96 -8.19
CA ALA A 146 12.51 -28.31 -9.57
C ALA A 146 13.03 -29.74 -9.52
N PHE A 147 12.12 -30.71 -9.54
CA PHE A 147 12.41 -32.14 -9.75
C PHE A 147 13.07 -32.42 -11.13
N ASP A 148 13.68 -31.42 -11.76
CA ASP A 148 14.28 -31.43 -13.09
C ASP A 148 15.81 -31.52 -13.05
N VAL A 149 16.46 -31.34 -11.90
CA VAL A 149 17.92 -31.49 -11.77
C VAL A 149 18.22 -32.47 -10.65
N MET A 150 18.46 -33.74 -11.02
CA MET A 150 19.01 -34.73 -10.09
C MET A 150 20.38 -34.25 -9.64
N SER A 151 20.48 -33.84 -8.38
CA SER A 151 21.77 -33.55 -7.79
C SER A 151 22.57 -34.85 -7.67
N THR A 152 23.91 -34.80 -7.75
CA THR A 152 24.75 -36.01 -7.66
C THR A 152 24.46 -36.80 -6.37
N ARG A 153 24.13 -36.09 -5.29
CA ARG A 153 23.75 -36.70 -4.02
C ARG A 153 22.36 -37.34 -4.04
N GLN A 154 21.40 -36.74 -4.75
CA GLN A 154 20.09 -37.37 -4.98
C GLN A 154 20.23 -38.63 -5.84
N GLU A 155 21.11 -38.64 -6.84
CA GLU A 155 21.38 -39.84 -7.66
C GLU A 155 21.95 -40.98 -6.80
N GLU A 156 22.91 -40.68 -5.93
CA GLU A 156 23.48 -41.65 -4.99
C GLU A 156 22.42 -42.22 -4.04
N LEU A 157 21.57 -41.36 -3.46
CA LEU A 157 20.48 -41.78 -2.57
C LEU A 157 19.43 -42.60 -3.32
N ALA A 158 19.06 -42.22 -4.54
CA ALA A 158 18.12 -42.98 -5.38
C ALA A 158 18.67 -44.38 -5.69
N ILE A 159 19.96 -44.52 -6.00
CA ILE A 159 20.60 -45.82 -6.20
C ILE A 159 20.57 -46.66 -4.91
N GLN A 160 20.84 -46.04 -3.76
CA GLN A 160 20.77 -46.72 -2.46
C GLN A 160 19.35 -47.21 -2.14
N PHE A 161 18.33 -46.38 -2.34
CA PHE A 161 16.94 -46.75 -2.10
C PHE A 161 16.46 -47.82 -3.07
N CYS A 162 16.86 -47.75 -4.36
CA CYS A 162 16.58 -48.82 -5.32
C CYS A 162 17.19 -50.16 -4.89
N GLN A 163 18.40 -50.16 -4.32
CA GLN A 163 19.02 -51.38 -3.78
C GLN A 163 18.35 -51.86 -2.49
N GLU A 164 17.85 -50.97 -1.65
CA GLU A 164 17.09 -51.30 -0.43
C GLU A 164 15.75 -51.96 -0.77
N ILE A 165 15.03 -51.41 -1.76
CA ILE A 165 13.70 -51.88 -2.19
C ILE A 165 13.81 -53.18 -2.99
N ALA A 166 14.73 -53.24 -3.96
CA ALA A 166 14.83 -54.37 -4.87
C ALA A 166 15.78 -55.47 -4.38
N GLY A 167 16.60 -55.20 -3.35
CA GLY A 167 17.68 -56.07 -2.91
C GLY A 167 18.93 -55.93 -3.77
N ARG A 168 20.10 -56.31 -3.24
CA ARG A 168 21.33 -56.42 -4.03
C ARG A 168 21.25 -57.65 -4.92
N ARG A 169 21.68 -57.52 -6.18
CA ARG A 169 21.64 -58.57 -7.25
C ARG A 169 21.49 -60.00 -6.69
N GLY A 170 20.27 -60.54 -6.75
CA GLY A 170 19.96 -61.93 -6.39
C GLY A 170 19.38 -62.16 -4.99
N GLU A 171 19.34 -61.13 -4.13
CA GLU A 171 18.66 -61.18 -2.84
C GLU A 171 17.21 -60.65 -2.95
N PRO A 172 16.23 -61.24 -2.26
CA PRO A 172 14.88 -60.68 -2.21
C PRO A 172 14.91 -59.36 -1.44
N GLY A 173 14.52 -58.27 -2.10
CA GLY A 173 14.35 -56.97 -1.45
C GLY A 173 13.19 -56.95 -0.44
N SER A 174 13.18 -55.92 0.42
CA SER A 174 12.08 -55.67 1.35
C SER A 174 11.33 -54.41 0.94
N LEU A 175 10.01 -54.52 0.79
CA LEU A 175 9.17 -53.34 0.60
C LEU A 175 9.30 -52.43 1.83
N PRO A 176 9.68 -51.15 1.66
CA PRO A 176 9.76 -50.22 2.78
C PRO A 176 8.38 -50.02 3.39
N ASP A 177 8.33 -49.85 4.70
CA ASP A 177 7.10 -49.43 5.35
C ASP A 177 6.77 -47.96 5.00
N PRO A 178 5.53 -47.51 5.25
CA PRO A 178 5.12 -46.14 4.91
C PRO A 178 5.96 -45.05 5.59
N VAL A 179 6.54 -45.32 6.77
CA VAL A 179 7.38 -44.35 7.49
C VAL A 179 8.72 -44.22 6.78
N ARG A 180 9.32 -45.35 6.38
CA ARG A 180 10.57 -45.40 5.63
C ARG A 180 10.46 -44.72 4.26
N LEU A 181 9.32 -44.83 3.59
CA LEU A 181 9.06 -44.08 2.35
C LEU A 181 9.06 -42.57 2.57
N LEU A 182 8.53 -42.10 3.70
CA LEU A 182 8.56 -40.67 4.06
C LEU A 182 9.98 -40.22 4.40
N GLU A 183 10.77 -41.05 5.09
CA GLU A 183 12.18 -40.77 5.35
C GLU A 183 13.01 -40.68 4.07
N MET A 184 12.79 -41.60 3.11
CA MET A 184 13.45 -41.58 1.80
C MET A 184 13.10 -40.31 1.02
N ALA A 185 11.82 -39.93 1.01
CA ALA A 185 11.36 -38.70 0.36
C ALA A 185 11.97 -37.44 1.01
N GLN A 186 12.03 -37.41 2.34
CA GLN A 186 12.67 -36.33 3.09
C GLN A 186 14.17 -36.24 2.78
N ALA A 187 14.88 -37.36 2.70
CA ALA A 187 16.31 -37.40 2.41
C ALA A 187 16.64 -36.88 1.00
N LEU A 188 15.85 -37.25 -0.02
CA LEU A 188 15.99 -36.71 -1.38
C LEU A 188 15.75 -35.20 -1.41
N TYR A 189 14.75 -34.75 -0.66
CA TYR A 189 14.41 -33.33 -0.56
C TYR A 189 15.50 -32.51 0.17
N GLU A 190 16.09 -33.05 1.24
CA GLU A 190 17.19 -32.39 1.95
C GLU A 190 18.48 -32.35 1.14
N ALA A 191 18.74 -33.36 0.30
CA ALA A 191 19.87 -33.37 -0.62
C ALA A 191 19.76 -32.24 -1.67
N GLU A 192 18.58 -32.07 -2.27
CA GLU A 192 18.30 -30.95 -3.20
C GLU A 192 18.55 -29.60 -2.52
N ARG A 193 18.07 -29.46 -1.29
CA ARG A 193 18.17 -28.22 -0.51
C ARG A 193 19.63 -27.82 -0.25
N GLN A 194 20.50 -28.79 0.00
CA GLN A 194 21.92 -28.54 0.26
C GLN A 194 22.67 -28.08 -1.00
N ASP A 195 22.29 -28.60 -2.17
CA ASP A 195 22.94 -28.27 -3.43
C ASP A 195 22.45 -26.94 -4.02
N LEU A 196 21.18 -26.58 -3.79
CA LEU A 196 20.60 -25.30 -4.23
C LEU A 196 20.91 -24.12 -3.29
N CYS A 197 21.27 -24.39 -2.04
CA CYS A 197 21.63 -23.37 -1.06
C CYS A 197 22.91 -23.81 -0.32
N PRO A 198 24.11 -23.46 -0.83
CA PRO A 198 25.33 -23.64 -0.07
C PRO A 198 25.29 -22.63 1.09
N MET A 199 24.64 -23.02 2.20
CA MET A 199 24.82 -22.34 3.47
C MET A 199 26.32 -22.21 3.67
N ALA A 200 26.77 -20.96 3.77
CA ALA A 200 28.15 -20.57 4.00
C ALA A 200 28.82 -21.60 4.91
N LYS A 201 29.86 -22.29 4.39
CA LYS A 201 30.79 -23.04 5.22
C LYS A 201 31.36 -22.04 6.22
N GLY A 202 30.79 -22.03 7.41
CA GLY A 202 31.30 -21.27 8.54
C GLY A 202 32.66 -21.84 8.91
N ASP A 203 33.61 -20.92 9.08
CA ASP A 203 34.88 -21.15 9.75
C ASP A 203 34.65 -21.87 11.08
N ALA A 204 35.35 -22.99 11.26
CA ALA A 204 35.75 -23.55 12.55
C ALA A 204 37.07 -24.31 12.35
#